data_AF-A0A8H3VNP0-F1
#
_entry.id   AF-A0A8H3VNP0-F1
#
_cell.length_a   1.000
_cell.length_b   1.000
_cell.length_c   1.000
_cell.angle_alpha   90.00
_cell.angle_beta   90.00
_cell.angle_gamma   90.00
#
_symmetry.space_group_name_H-M   'P 1'
#
loop_
_entity.id
_entity.type
_entity.pdbx_description
1 polymer ?
#
loop_
_entity_poly.entity_id
_entity_poly.type
_entity_poly.pdbx_seq_one_letter_code
_entity_poly.pdbx_strand_id
1 'polypeptide(L)'
;MSTIPHGLNKSSNPPIIPKSFDGNQPGVITLHPFSSNNISTKSAQPEEDASVEERLTRLRKHYENHGMRRFCEGVMLCHENSHPHVLLLQIANSFHKLPGGWLKPEEDEIEGFQRVLDELFEPDSSAGSNSTKWEIGEACGAWWRVNFETQLYPYLPTHVTRPKECKKMYLIPLPQKDKVIAVPKNLKFLAVPLYELYENASAFGPQLAALPHYLARYRFQYVDDNGNVLAVTPGPNPEPDARTKLNDPRFIEKAAATNGDANGHSGDMNQVDGGDVEMPEST
;
A
#
# COMPACT_ATOMS: atom_id res chain seq x y z
N MET A 1 -4.46 20.01 5.11
CA MET A 1 -5.02 18.74 4.60
C MET A 1 -5.55 17.95 5.78
N SER A 2 -6.76 17.38 5.70
CA SER A 2 -7.37 16.53 6.74
C SER A 2 -7.32 15.08 6.27
N THR A 3 -6.80 14.14 7.09
CA THR A 3 -6.83 12.70 6.77
C THR A 3 -8.22 12.09 6.86
N ILE A 4 -9.16 12.82 7.48
CA ILE A 4 -10.54 12.39 7.70
C ILE A 4 -11.44 12.92 6.55
N PRO A 5 -12.31 12.07 5.96
CA PRO A 5 -13.30 12.50 4.97
C PRO A 5 -14.20 13.63 5.48
N HIS A 6 -14.72 14.44 4.55
CA HIS A 6 -15.51 15.65 4.86
C HIS A 6 -16.66 15.40 5.85
N GLY A 7 -17.43 14.32 5.68
CA GLY A 7 -18.58 13.98 6.54
C GLY A 7 -18.23 13.55 7.96
N LEU A 8 -16.95 13.26 8.25
CA LEU A 8 -16.49 12.75 9.55
C LEU A 8 -15.69 13.80 10.35
N ASN A 9 -15.39 14.97 9.77
CA ASN A 9 -14.68 16.03 10.47
C ASN A 9 -15.62 16.72 11.50
N LYS A 10 -15.17 16.79 12.76
CA LYS A 10 -15.90 17.39 13.90
C LYS A 10 -15.22 18.64 14.46
N SER A 11 -14.18 19.18 13.83
CA SER A 11 -13.48 20.36 14.36
C SER A 11 -14.35 21.62 14.25
N SER A 12 -14.45 22.39 15.32
CA SER A 12 -15.08 23.72 15.35
C SER A 12 -14.18 24.84 14.81
N ASN A 13 -12.88 24.58 14.67
CA ASN A 13 -11.91 25.52 14.09
C ASN A 13 -11.25 24.89 12.86
N PRO A 14 -11.77 25.14 11.64
CA PRO A 14 -11.18 24.59 10.43
C PRO A 14 -9.83 25.25 10.12
N PRO A 15 -8.81 24.49 9.67
CA PRO A 15 -7.51 25.05 9.33
C PRO A 15 -7.60 25.97 8.11
N ILE A 16 -6.66 26.93 8.00
CA ILE A 16 -6.50 27.75 6.79
C ILE A 16 -6.23 26.82 5.60
N ILE A 17 -7.00 26.99 4.53
CA ILE A 17 -6.93 26.18 3.32
C ILE A 17 -5.83 26.77 2.41
N PRO A 18 -4.70 26.07 2.19
CA PRO A 18 -3.70 26.54 1.23
C PRO A 18 -4.23 26.40 -0.22
N LYS A 19 -3.54 27.02 -1.18
CA LYS A 19 -3.79 26.76 -2.60
C LYS A 19 -3.53 25.28 -2.92
N SER A 20 -4.18 24.77 -3.97
CA SER A 20 -3.94 23.38 -4.42
C SER A 20 -2.45 23.14 -4.67
N PHE A 21 -1.96 21.99 -4.19
CA PHE A 21 -0.58 21.55 -4.30
C PHE A 21 -0.49 20.17 -4.99
N ASP A 22 -1.42 19.90 -5.91
CA ASP A 22 -1.61 18.59 -6.53
C ASP A 22 -1.15 18.55 -8.00
N GLY A 23 -0.36 19.53 -8.45
CA GLY A 23 0.09 19.63 -9.84
C GLY A 23 0.95 18.45 -10.27
N ASN A 24 0.62 17.86 -11.43
CA ASN A 24 1.29 16.69 -12.02
C ASN A 24 1.41 15.47 -11.10
N GLN A 25 0.53 15.34 -10.10
CA GLN A 25 0.49 14.18 -9.22
C GLN A 25 -0.16 12.98 -9.94
N PRO A 26 0.29 11.74 -9.65
CA PRO A 26 -0.40 10.54 -10.10
C PRO A 26 -1.88 10.50 -9.70
N GLY A 27 -2.63 9.67 -10.42
CA GLY A 27 -4.01 9.34 -10.05
C GLY A 27 -4.11 8.76 -8.64
N VAL A 28 -5.29 8.88 -8.05
CA VAL A 28 -5.58 8.27 -6.74
C VAL A 28 -5.65 6.75 -6.91
N ILE A 29 -4.97 6.02 -6.03
CA ILE A 29 -5.02 4.56 -5.94
C ILE A 29 -6.02 4.20 -4.85
N THR A 30 -7.08 3.50 -5.23
CA THR A 30 -8.03 2.94 -4.27
C THR A 30 -7.45 1.66 -3.68
N LEU A 31 -7.33 1.61 -2.36
CA LEU A 31 -6.92 0.45 -1.60
C LEU A 31 -8.14 -0.12 -0.90
N HIS A 32 -8.22 -1.44 -0.90
CA HIS A 32 -9.27 -2.19 -0.22
C HIS A 32 -8.73 -2.94 1.01
N PRO A 33 -9.60 -3.34 1.94
CA PRO A 33 -9.23 -4.19 3.06
C PRO A 33 -8.55 -5.49 2.59
N PHE A 34 -7.57 -5.97 3.36
CA PHE A 34 -6.94 -7.26 3.05
C PHE A 34 -7.97 -8.40 2.93
N SER A 35 -9.02 -8.36 3.77
CA SER A 35 -10.15 -9.31 3.79
C SER A 35 -10.97 -9.36 2.50
N SER A 36 -10.93 -8.31 1.67
CA SER A 36 -11.70 -8.28 0.42
C SER A 36 -11.06 -9.14 -0.69
N ASN A 37 -9.86 -9.68 -0.49
CA ASN A 37 -9.18 -10.55 -1.44
C ASN A 37 -9.67 -12.00 -1.31
N ASN A 38 -10.02 -12.63 -2.44
CA ASN A 38 -10.32 -14.05 -2.47
C ASN A 38 -9.02 -14.87 -2.52
N ILE A 39 -8.46 -15.15 -1.32
CA ILE A 39 -7.20 -15.90 -1.17
C ILE A 39 -7.52 -17.37 -0.89
N SER A 40 -6.89 -18.24 -1.66
CA SER A 40 -6.95 -19.69 -1.47
C SER A 40 -5.54 -20.27 -1.41
N THR A 41 -5.44 -21.60 -1.39
CA THR A 41 -4.17 -22.30 -1.25
C THR A 41 -4.02 -23.35 -2.36
N LYS A 42 -2.85 -23.39 -3.02
CA LYS A 42 -2.50 -24.36 -4.06
C LYS A 42 -1.34 -25.27 -3.65
N SER A 43 -0.98 -26.21 -4.53
CA SER A 43 0.19 -27.07 -4.37
C SER A 43 1.47 -26.28 -4.07
N ALA A 44 2.42 -26.94 -3.41
CA ALA A 44 3.68 -26.30 -3.06
C ALA A 44 4.50 -25.99 -4.33
N GLN A 45 5.12 -24.81 -4.37
CA GLN A 45 5.99 -24.42 -5.47
C GLN A 45 7.44 -24.81 -5.10
N PRO A 46 8.11 -25.66 -5.90
CA PRO A 46 9.51 -26.00 -5.65
C PRO A 46 10.41 -24.77 -5.82
N GLU A 47 11.51 -24.74 -5.06
CA GLU A 47 12.56 -23.75 -5.31
C GLU A 47 13.26 -24.05 -6.63
N GLU A 48 13.50 -23.03 -7.45
CA GLU A 48 14.11 -23.21 -8.77
C GLU A 48 15.60 -23.57 -8.69
N ASP A 49 16.32 -23.06 -7.69
CA ASP A 49 17.76 -23.28 -7.51
C ASP A 49 18.02 -23.76 -6.08
N ALA A 50 18.84 -24.80 -5.89
CA ALA A 50 19.17 -25.33 -4.58
C ALA A 50 20.21 -24.47 -3.84
N SER A 51 20.90 -23.59 -4.56
CA SER A 51 21.89 -22.68 -3.99
C SER A 51 22.00 -21.34 -4.72
N VAL A 52 22.62 -20.37 -4.05
CA VAL A 52 22.96 -19.07 -4.66
C VAL A 52 23.90 -19.25 -5.85
N GLU A 53 24.82 -20.21 -5.80
CA GLU A 53 25.78 -20.48 -6.86
C GLU A 53 25.09 -21.01 -8.13
N GLU A 54 24.13 -21.92 -7.99
CA GLU A 54 23.31 -22.43 -9.10
C GLU A 54 22.50 -21.30 -9.74
N ARG A 55 21.89 -20.44 -8.92
CA ARG A 55 21.16 -19.26 -9.40
C ARG A 55 22.03 -18.33 -10.25
N LEU A 56 23.26 -18.05 -9.79
CA LEU A 56 24.20 -17.20 -10.51
C LEU A 56 24.71 -17.87 -11.79
N THR A 57 24.91 -19.19 -11.76
CA THR A 57 25.29 -20.00 -12.93
C THR A 57 24.19 -19.99 -13.99
N ARG A 58 22.93 -20.16 -13.59
CA ARG A 58 21.76 -20.03 -14.48
C ARG A 58 21.65 -18.63 -15.08
N LEU A 59 21.97 -17.58 -14.31
CA LEU A 59 22.01 -16.22 -14.82
C LEU A 59 23.13 -16.04 -15.87
N ARG A 60 24.32 -16.58 -15.65
CA ARG A 60 25.42 -16.56 -16.64
C ARG A 60 25.01 -17.24 -17.94
N LYS A 61 24.48 -18.46 -17.86
CA LYS A 61 24.01 -19.21 -19.03
C LYS A 61 22.89 -18.50 -19.78
N HIS A 62 21.94 -17.89 -19.08
CA HIS A 62 20.91 -17.07 -19.72
C HIS A 62 21.52 -15.87 -20.45
N TYR A 63 22.48 -15.19 -19.81
CA TYR A 63 23.13 -14.02 -20.37
C TYR A 63 23.92 -14.32 -21.64
N GLU A 64 24.62 -15.46 -21.67
CA GLU A 64 25.38 -15.91 -22.85
C GLU A 64 24.46 -16.19 -24.05
N ASN A 65 23.27 -16.75 -23.81
CA ASN A 65 22.35 -17.15 -24.88
C ASN A 65 21.39 -16.03 -25.33
N HIS A 66 20.98 -15.15 -24.40
CA HIS A 66 19.87 -14.20 -24.62
C HIS A 66 20.19 -12.76 -24.18
N GLY A 67 21.33 -12.51 -23.54
CA GLY A 67 21.67 -11.20 -22.98
C GLY A 67 20.97 -10.89 -21.65
N MET A 68 20.72 -9.61 -21.39
CA MET A 68 20.23 -9.15 -20.08
C MET A 68 18.90 -9.81 -19.70
N ARG A 69 18.84 -10.38 -18.50
CA ARG A 69 17.61 -10.95 -17.95
C ARG A 69 16.61 -9.83 -17.61
N ARG A 70 15.36 -10.00 -18.03
CA ARG A 70 14.23 -9.14 -17.66
C ARG A 70 13.44 -9.82 -16.54
N PHE A 71 13.22 -9.13 -15.42
CA PHE A 71 12.50 -9.66 -14.25
C PHE A 71 11.43 -8.67 -13.81
N CYS A 72 10.19 -9.14 -13.65
CA CYS A 72 9.06 -8.32 -13.23
C CYS A 72 8.59 -8.72 -11.85
N GLU A 73 8.29 -7.73 -11.01
CA GLU A 73 7.79 -7.88 -9.64
C GLU A 73 6.51 -7.06 -9.46
N GLY A 74 5.56 -7.64 -8.72
CA GLY A 74 4.26 -7.04 -8.44
C GLY A 74 4.21 -6.45 -7.05
N VAL A 75 4.08 -5.13 -6.96
CA VAL A 75 3.78 -4.41 -5.73
C VAL A 75 2.27 -4.39 -5.56
N MET A 76 1.76 -5.43 -4.90
CA MET A 76 0.36 -5.61 -4.58
C MET A 76 0.00 -4.83 -3.33
N LEU A 77 -0.97 -3.93 -3.41
CA LEU A 77 -1.33 -3.03 -2.30
C LEU A 77 -2.72 -3.32 -1.76
N CYS A 78 -2.86 -3.31 -0.43
CA CYS A 78 -4.13 -3.30 0.28
C CYS A 78 -4.04 -2.34 1.47
N HIS A 79 -5.06 -2.32 2.33
CA HIS A 79 -4.93 -1.68 3.63
C HIS A 79 -5.50 -2.52 4.77
N GLU A 80 -5.02 -2.20 5.96
CA GLU A 80 -5.65 -2.54 7.23
C GLU A 80 -5.72 -1.26 8.05
N ASN A 81 -6.86 -1.01 8.69
CA ASN A 81 -7.06 0.18 9.54
C ASN A 81 -6.71 1.52 8.85
N SER A 82 -7.06 1.65 7.56
CA SER A 82 -6.73 2.82 6.71
C SER A 82 -5.24 3.13 6.62
N HIS A 83 -4.38 2.12 6.73
CA HIS A 83 -2.94 2.22 6.52
C HIS A 83 -2.50 1.32 5.35
N PRO A 84 -1.66 1.79 4.42
CA PRO A 84 -1.25 1.00 3.26
C PRO A 84 -0.34 -0.15 3.67
N HIS A 85 -0.58 -1.31 3.08
CA HIS A 85 0.21 -2.53 3.24
C HIS A 85 0.63 -3.06 1.87
N VAL A 86 1.83 -3.64 1.81
CA VAL A 86 2.34 -4.34 0.63
C VAL A 86 2.23 -5.84 0.88
N LEU A 87 1.69 -6.58 -0.09
CA LEU A 87 1.63 -8.03 0.01
C LEU A 87 2.97 -8.67 -0.40
N LEU A 88 3.54 -9.46 0.50
CA LEU A 88 4.81 -10.16 0.33
C LEU A 88 4.63 -11.67 0.45
N LEU A 89 5.46 -12.41 -0.28
CA LEU A 89 5.63 -13.85 -0.10
C LEU A 89 6.76 -14.09 0.89
N GLN A 90 6.46 -14.81 1.98
CA GLN A 90 7.42 -15.23 2.98
C GLN A 90 7.81 -16.70 2.77
N ILE A 91 9.12 -16.96 2.72
CA ILE A 91 9.77 -18.27 2.64
C ILE A 91 10.50 -18.51 3.97
N ALA A 92 10.35 -19.72 4.53
CA ALA A 92 11.08 -20.18 5.72
C ALA A 92 11.10 -19.16 6.89
N ASN A 93 9.98 -18.45 7.11
CA ASN A 93 9.75 -17.44 8.16
C ASN A 93 10.71 -16.22 8.20
N SER A 94 11.70 -16.12 7.32
CA SER A 94 12.74 -15.08 7.41
C SER A 94 13.04 -14.41 6.08
N PHE A 95 12.69 -15.03 4.96
CA PHE A 95 12.95 -14.50 3.65
C PHE A 95 11.67 -13.95 3.03
N HIS A 96 11.70 -12.68 2.63
CA HIS A 96 10.55 -11.99 2.04
C HIS A 96 10.87 -11.61 0.60
N LYS A 97 9.88 -11.76 -0.29
CA LYS A 97 10.00 -11.33 -1.69
C LYS A 97 8.66 -10.80 -2.20
N LEU A 98 8.73 -9.91 -3.18
CA LEU A 98 7.56 -9.57 -4.00
C LEU A 98 7.19 -10.79 -4.88
N PRO A 99 5.90 -10.97 -5.19
CA PRO A 99 5.51 -11.88 -6.25
C PRO A 99 6.10 -11.42 -7.59
N GLY A 100 6.70 -12.32 -8.33
CA GLY A 100 7.39 -11.97 -9.56
C GLY A 100 8.22 -13.09 -10.14
N GLY A 101 8.80 -12.81 -11.29
CA GLY A 101 9.50 -13.79 -12.10
C GLY A 101 10.18 -13.15 -13.30
N TRP A 102 11.11 -13.90 -13.88
CA TRP A 102 11.73 -13.57 -15.14
C TRP A 102 10.82 -13.80 -16.34
N LEU A 103 10.99 -12.94 -17.35
CA LEU A 103 10.32 -13.05 -18.63
C LEU A 103 11.10 -13.97 -19.55
N LYS A 104 10.42 -14.70 -20.44
CA LYS A 104 11.12 -15.41 -21.52
C LYS A 104 11.72 -14.40 -22.50
N PRO A 105 12.80 -14.74 -23.22
CA PRO A 105 13.50 -13.81 -24.12
C PRO A 105 12.57 -13.11 -25.12
N GLU A 106 11.64 -13.85 -25.71
CA GLU A 106 10.73 -13.38 -26.77
C GLU A 106 9.40 -12.79 -26.25
N GLU A 107 9.15 -12.79 -24.94
CA GLU A 107 7.86 -12.34 -24.39
C GLU A 107 7.78 -10.81 -24.33
N ASP A 108 6.59 -10.26 -24.63
CA ASP A 108 6.29 -8.87 -24.28
C ASP A 108 6.35 -8.69 -22.76
N GLU A 109 6.69 -7.47 -22.34
CA GLU A 109 6.89 -7.13 -20.94
C GLU A 109 5.64 -7.34 -20.09
N ILE A 110 4.48 -6.86 -20.55
CA ILE A 110 3.23 -6.96 -19.80
C ILE A 110 2.63 -8.36 -19.96
N GLU A 111 2.62 -8.92 -21.16
CA GLU A 111 2.08 -10.27 -21.39
C GLU A 111 2.88 -11.36 -20.66
N GLY A 112 4.21 -11.25 -20.67
CA GLY A 112 5.06 -12.17 -19.91
C GLY A 112 4.85 -12.02 -18.41
N PHE A 113 4.58 -10.80 -17.91
CA PHE A 113 4.30 -10.61 -16.50
C PHE A 113 2.92 -11.13 -16.08
N GLN A 114 1.90 -11.04 -16.95
CA GLN A 114 0.60 -11.73 -16.76
C GLN A 114 0.81 -13.22 -16.53
N ARG A 115 1.54 -13.88 -17.43
CA ARG A 115 1.88 -15.31 -17.32
C ARG A 115 2.58 -15.63 -16.00
N VAL A 116 3.55 -14.81 -15.60
CA VAL A 116 4.28 -15.00 -14.34
C VAL A 116 3.33 -14.95 -13.14
N LEU A 117 2.40 -14.00 -13.11
CA LEU A 117 1.41 -13.89 -12.03
C LEU A 117 0.42 -15.05 -12.06
N ASP A 118 0.02 -15.51 -13.25
CA ASP A 118 -0.85 -16.68 -13.41
C ASP A 118 -0.16 -17.96 -12.90
N GLU A 119 1.10 -18.20 -13.27
CA GLU A 119 1.88 -19.34 -12.76
C GLU A 119 1.99 -19.34 -11.23
N LEU A 120 2.19 -18.16 -10.65
CA LEU A 120 2.32 -17.97 -9.19
C LEU A 120 1.00 -18.18 -8.45
N PHE A 121 -0.11 -17.67 -8.98
CA PHE A 121 -1.35 -17.49 -8.20
C PHE A 121 -2.59 -18.18 -8.77
N GLU A 122 -2.56 -18.77 -9.96
CA GLU A 122 -3.72 -19.53 -10.43
C GLU A 122 -3.91 -20.83 -9.62
N PRO A 123 -5.15 -21.15 -9.22
CA PRO A 123 -5.48 -22.44 -8.62
C PRO A 123 -5.10 -23.62 -9.53
N ASP A 124 -4.67 -24.73 -8.93
CA ASP A 124 -4.30 -25.95 -9.67
C ASP A 124 -5.49 -26.51 -10.50
N SER A 125 -6.72 -26.29 -10.01
CA SER A 125 -7.95 -26.75 -10.66
C SER A 125 -8.40 -25.91 -11.86
N SER A 126 -7.79 -24.73 -12.06
CA SER A 126 -8.16 -23.78 -13.12
C SER A 126 -7.07 -23.62 -14.18
N ALA A 127 -6.06 -24.50 -14.20
CA ALA A 127 -5.01 -24.48 -15.21
C ALA A 127 -5.61 -24.53 -16.63
N GLY A 128 -5.61 -23.40 -17.33
CA GLY A 128 -6.15 -23.26 -18.69
C GLY A 128 -7.62 -22.85 -18.80
N SER A 129 -8.28 -22.41 -17.73
CA SER A 129 -9.52 -21.63 -17.88
C SER A 129 -9.17 -20.19 -18.29
N ASN A 130 -10.03 -19.52 -19.06
CA ASN A 130 -9.89 -18.09 -19.36
C ASN A 130 -10.07 -17.29 -18.06
N SER A 131 -9.06 -17.28 -17.20
CA SER A 131 -9.03 -16.44 -16.02
C SER A 131 -9.04 -14.97 -16.48
N THR A 132 -9.76 -14.12 -15.76
CA THR A 132 -9.71 -12.66 -15.96
C THR A 132 -8.25 -12.23 -16.02
N LYS A 133 -7.83 -11.30 -16.88
CA LYS A 133 -6.43 -10.84 -16.90
C LYS A 133 -6.11 -10.04 -15.63
N TRP A 134 -4.85 -10.03 -15.20
CA TRP A 134 -4.41 -9.12 -14.13
C TRP A 134 -4.45 -7.68 -14.62
N GLU A 135 -4.83 -6.75 -13.76
CA GLU A 135 -4.66 -5.33 -13.99
C GLU A 135 -3.25 -4.93 -13.53
N ILE A 136 -2.32 -4.88 -14.48
CA ILE A 136 -0.94 -4.44 -14.23
C ILE A 136 -0.88 -2.93 -14.45
N GLY A 137 -0.57 -2.19 -13.39
CA GLY A 137 -0.46 -0.73 -13.41
C GLY A 137 0.90 -0.24 -13.89
N GLU A 138 1.24 0.99 -13.50
CA GLU A 138 2.51 1.62 -13.88
C GLU A 138 3.73 0.99 -13.18
N ALA A 139 4.89 1.13 -13.81
CA ALA A 139 6.16 0.77 -13.21
C ALA A 139 6.54 1.82 -12.15
N CYS A 140 6.72 1.38 -10.91
CA CYS A 140 7.06 2.26 -9.77
C CYS A 140 8.55 2.30 -9.43
N GLY A 141 9.35 1.35 -9.94
CA GLY A 141 10.80 1.37 -9.76
C GLY A 141 11.53 0.30 -10.55
N ALA A 142 12.86 0.43 -10.62
CA ALA A 142 13.74 -0.52 -11.28
C ALA A 142 15.07 -0.68 -10.54
N TRP A 143 15.59 -1.90 -10.55
CA TRP A 143 16.85 -2.31 -9.94
C TRP A 143 17.72 -3.06 -10.93
N TRP A 144 19.01 -2.75 -10.93
CA TRP A 144 19.96 -3.23 -11.93
C TRP A 144 21.02 -4.11 -11.28
N ARG A 145 21.22 -5.29 -11.86
CA ARG A 145 22.33 -6.18 -11.52
C ARG A 145 23.43 -5.99 -12.55
N VAL A 146 24.58 -5.49 -12.12
CA VAL A 146 25.68 -5.15 -13.05
C VAL A 146 26.61 -6.33 -13.33
N ASN A 147 26.79 -7.22 -12.35
CA ASN A 147 27.67 -8.39 -12.38
C ASN A 147 26.91 -9.68 -12.04
N PHE A 148 27.55 -10.84 -12.19
CA PHE A 148 26.98 -12.12 -11.76
C PHE A 148 27.15 -12.33 -10.25
N GLU A 149 26.57 -11.41 -9.49
CA GLU A 149 26.63 -11.30 -8.03
C GLU A 149 25.24 -10.94 -7.51
N THR A 150 25.01 -11.03 -6.20
CA THR A 150 23.70 -10.80 -5.58
C THR A 150 23.32 -9.32 -5.46
N GLN A 151 24.29 -8.40 -5.53
CA GLN A 151 24.07 -6.97 -5.36
C GLN A 151 23.24 -6.36 -6.49
N LEU A 152 22.34 -5.44 -6.12
CA LEU A 152 21.49 -4.67 -7.02
C LEU A 152 21.64 -3.17 -6.72
N TYR A 153 21.40 -2.34 -7.74
CA TYR A 153 21.48 -0.88 -7.66
C TYR A 153 20.19 -0.24 -8.17
N PRO A 154 19.66 0.81 -7.52
CA PRO A 154 18.43 1.50 -7.97
C PRO A 154 18.69 2.48 -9.13
N TYR A 155 19.83 2.34 -9.80
CA TYR A 155 20.28 3.08 -10.97
C TYR A 155 21.31 2.22 -11.71
N LEU A 156 21.66 2.60 -12.94
CA LEU A 156 22.77 1.98 -13.66
C LEU A 156 24.08 2.73 -13.31
N PRO A 157 25.06 2.09 -12.64
CA PRO A 157 26.31 2.76 -12.28
C PRO A 157 27.11 3.23 -13.50
N THR A 158 27.97 4.23 -13.28
CA THR A 158 28.83 4.79 -14.33
C THR A 158 29.69 3.71 -15.01
N HIS A 159 29.90 3.86 -16.32
CA HIS A 159 30.69 2.93 -17.16
C HIS A 159 30.10 1.52 -17.35
N VAL A 160 28.97 1.20 -16.74
CA VAL A 160 28.26 -0.06 -16.99
C VAL A 160 27.45 0.05 -18.28
N THR A 161 27.91 -0.62 -19.33
CA THR A 161 27.21 -0.66 -20.63
C THR A 161 26.38 -1.93 -20.83
N ARG A 162 26.62 -2.96 -20.01
CA ARG A 162 26.08 -4.32 -20.19
C ARG A 162 25.64 -4.94 -18.85
N PRO A 163 24.55 -4.44 -18.24
CA PRO A 163 23.97 -5.05 -17.04
C PRO A 163 23.49 -6.49 -17.32
N LYS A 164 23.44 -7.31 -16.27
CA LYS A 164 23.08 -8.75 -16.34
C LYS A 164 21.60 -9.00 -16.11
N GLU A 165 20.95 -8.17 -15.30
CA GLU A 165 19.52 -8.27 -14.98
C GLU A 165 18.94 -6.88 -14.72
N CYS A 166 17.73 -6.63 -15.22
CA CYS A 166 16.89 -5.51 -14.81
C CYS A 166 15.63 -6.06 -14.15
N LYS A 167 15.44 -5.72 -12.88
CA LYS A 167 14.27 -6.01 -12.06
C LYS A 167 13.36 -4.81 -12.03
N LYS A 168 12.15 -4.92 -12.56
CA LYS A 168 11.19 -3.83 -12.66
C LYS A 168 9.97 -4.15 -11.80
N MET A 169 9.53 -3.16 -11.01
CA MET A 169 8.41 -3.29 -10.08
C MET A 169 7.19 -2.56 -10.63
N TYR A 170 6.04 -3.24 -10.66
CA TYR A 170 4.77 -2.69 -11.13
C TYR A 170 3.75 -2.65 -10.01
N LEU A 171 2.94 -1.60 -10.00
CA LEU A 171 1.78 -1.56 -9.12
C LEU A 171 0.70 -2.54 -9.59
N ILE A 172 0.15 -3.31 -8.66
CA ILE A 172 -1.00 -4.18 -8.89
C ILE A 172 -2.06 -3.80 -7.86
N PRO A 173 -3.11 -3.07 -8.25
CA PRO A 173 -4.19 -2.73 -7.33
C PRO A 173 -4.93 -4.00 -6.87
N LEU A 174 -5.37 -4.06 -5.62
CA LEU A 174 -6.19 -5.15 -5.11
C LEU A 174 -7.51 -4.63 -4.51
N PRO A 175 -8.59 -5.43 -4.56
CA PRO A 175 -8.67 -6.78 -5.11
C PRO A 175 -8.68 -6.77 -6.65
N GLN A 176 -8.21 -7.86 -7.24
CA GLN A 176 -8.42 -8.10 -8.67
C GLN A 176 -9.83 -8.65 -8.86
N LYS A 177 -10.62 -7.95 -9.68
CA LYS A 177 -12.02 -8.30 -9.92
C LYS A 177 -12.12 -9.72 -10.48
N ASP A 178 -12.98 -10.54 -9.87
CA ASP A 178 -13.26 -11.91 -10.28
C ASP A 178 -12.03 -12.85 -10.34
N LYS A 179 -10.92 -12.50 -9.65
CA LYS A 179 -9.73 -13.36 -9.52
C LYS A 179 -9.63 -13.99 -8.13
N VAL A 180 -9.25 -15.26 -8.11
CA VAL A 180 -8.83 -15.99 -6.90
C VAL A 180 -7.30 -16.02 -6.87
N ILE A 181 -6.70 -15.60 -5.76
CA ILE A 181 -5.26 -15.65 -5.54
C ILE A 181 -4.94 -16.93 -4.77
N ALA A 182 -4.49 -17.97 -5.46
CA ALA A 182 -4.11 -19.24 -4.84
C ALA A 182 -2.63 -19.24 -4.46
N VAL A 183 -2.34 -19.14 -3.16
CA VAL A 183 -0.97 -19.05 -2.64
C VAL A 183 -0.39 -20.47 -2.46
N PRO A 184 0.85 -20.76 -2.89
CA PRO A 184 1.50 -22.05 -2.66
C PRO A 184 1.63 -22.39 -1.17
N LYS A 185 1.34 -23.63 -0.77
CA LYS A 185 1.35 -24.09 0.66
C LYS A 185 2.67 -23.86 1.41
N ASN A 186 3.79 -23.84 0.70
CA ASN A 186 5.11 -23.62 1.28
C ASN A 186 5.48 -22.13 1.45
N LEU A 187 4.59 -21.23 1.01
CA LEU A 187 4.74 -19.78 1.13
C LEU A 187 3.64 -19.23 2.02
N LYS A 188 3.95 -18.16 2.76
CA LYS A 188 2.93 -17.36 3.44
C LYS A 188 2.75 -16.05 2.69
N PHE A 189 1.51 -15.61 2.54
CA PHE A 189 1.18 -14.33 1.94
C PHE A 189 0.85 -13.34 3.06
N LEU A 190 1.70 -12.33 3.22
CA LEU A 190 1.68 -11.40 4.35
C LEU A 190 1.39 -10.00 3.86
N ALA A 191 0.46 -9.30 4.51
CA ALA A 191 0.30 -7.87 4.36
C ALA A 191 1.27 -7.16 5.32
N VAL A 192 2.30 -6.51 4.78
CA VAL A 192 3.32 -5.81 5.59
C VAL A 192 3.10 -4.30 5.48
N PRO A 193 2.89 -3.57 6.60
CA PRO A 193 2.66 -2.14 6.58
C PRO A 193 3.91 -1.37 6.13
N LEU A 194 3.71 -0.22 5.48
CA LEU A 194 4.84 0.61 5.01
C LEU A 194 5.82 1.03 6.12
N TYR A 195 5.34 1.25 7.35
CA TYR A 195 6.22 1.63 8.47
C TYR A 195 7.15 0.50 8.92
N GLU A 196 6.80 -0.77 8.67
CA GLU A 196 7.66 -1.91 9.00
C GLU A 196 8.74 -2.12 7.94
N LEU A 197 8.44 -1.75 6.69
CA LEU A 197 9.40 -1.78 5.59
C LEU A 197 10.39 -0.60 5.66
N TYR A 198 9.92 0.59 6.02
CA TYR A 198 10.69 1.83 5.94
C TYR A 198 12.03 1.73 6.68
N GLU A 199 13.13 1.91 5.94
CA GLU A 199 14.51 1.86 6.43
C GLU A 199 14.91 0.55 7.14
N ASN A 200 14.14 -0.53 6.95
CA ASN A 200 14.39 -1.83 7.58
C ASN A 200 15.08 -2.84 6.64
N ALA A 201 16.20 -2.42 6.05
CA ALA A 201 16.95 -3.24 5.11
C ALA A 201 17.58 -4.50 5.77
N SER A 202 17.77 -4.50 7.09
CA SER A 202 18.27 -5.66 7.83
C SER A 202 17.31 -6.85 7.80
N ALA A 203 15.99 -6.59 7.83
CA ALA A 203 14.98 -7.65 7.83
C ALA A 203 14.44 -7.96 6.42
N PHE A 204 14.25 -6.92 5.59
CA PHE A 204 13.58 -7.07 4.29
C PHE A 204 14.50 -6.90 3.08
N GLY A 205 15.77 -6.55 3.29
CA GLY A 205 16.69 -6.18 2.22
C GLY A 205 16.40 -4.79 1.64
N PRO A 206 17.36 -4.24 0.86
CA PRO A 206 17.31 -2.84 0.43
C PRO A 206 16.16 -2.53 -0.54
N GLN A 207 15.75 -3.49 -1.37
CA GLN A 207 14.66 -3.31 -2.35
C GLN A 207 13.31 -3.09 -1.67
N LEU A 208 12.95 -3.97 -0.74
CA LEU A 208 11.68 -3.91 -0.03
C LEU A 208 11.64 -2.74 0.94
N ALA A 209 12.76 -2.46 1.63
CA ALA A 209 12.86 -1.33 2.53
C ALA A 209 12.75 0.04 1.82
N ALA A 210 13.01 0.07 0.52
CA ALA A 210 12.85 1.25 -0.31
C ALA A 210 11.41 1.46 -0.83
N LEU A 211 10.50 0.47 -0.73
CA LEU A 211 9.13 0.58 -1.22
C LEU A 211 8.37 1.81 -0.72
N PRO A 212 8.45 2.21 0.56
CA PRO A 212 7.82 3.45 1.02
C PRO A 212 8.25 4.69 0.24
N HIS A 213 9.51 4.77 -0.22
CA HIS A 213 10.00 5.89 -1.04
C HIS A 213 9.37 5.90 -2.43
N TYR A 214 9.24 4.75 -3.08
CA TYR A 214 8.59 4.64 -4.40
C TYR A 214 7.09 4.95 -4.31
N LEU A 215 6.46 4.57 -3.19
CA LEU A 215 5.03 4.71 -3.00
C LEU A 215 4.61 6.10 -2.51
N ALA A 216 5.54 6.89 -1.96
CA ALA A 216 5.27 8.23 -1.40
C ALA A 216 4.69 9.24 -2.41
N ARG A 217 4.86 9.00 -3.71
CA ARG A 217 4.29 9.86 -4.77
C ARG A 217 2.81 9.62 -5.03
N TYR A 218 2.24 8.51 -4.55
CA TYR A 218 0.85 8.16 -4.81
C TYR A 218 -0.07 8.69 -3.72
N ARG A 219 -1.31 8.98 -4.11
CA ARG A 219 -2.38 9.30 -3.17
C ARG A 219 -3.25 8.06 -2.98
N PHE A 220 -3.49 7.66 -1.75
CA PHE A 220 -4.27 6.49 -1.42
C PHE A 220 -5.67 6.89 -0.96
N GLN A 221 -6.68 6.23 -1.51
CA GLN A 221 -8.05 6.25 -1.00
C GLN A 221 -8.36 4.89 -0.39
N TYR A 222 -8.75 4.86 0.88
CA TYR A 222 -9.08 3.64 1.61
C TYR A 222 -10.60 3.46 1.61
N VAL A 223 -11.07 2.26 1.30
CA VAL A 223 -12.51 1.94 1.27
C VAL A 223 -12.86 0.81 2.22
N ASP A 224 -14.11 0.67 2.62
CA ASP A 224 -14.59 -0.54 3.32
C ASP A 224 -14.94 -1.66 2.31
N ASP A 225 -15.38 -2.81 2.83
CA ASP A 225 -15.81 -3.95 1.99
C ASP A 225 -17.00 -3.62 1.08
N ASN A 226 -17.75 -2.54 1.37
CA ASN A 226 -18.87 -2.06 0.58
C ASN A 226 -18.47 -0.96 -0.43
N GLY A 227 -17.20 -0.57 -0.47
CA GLY A 227 -16.68 0.49 -1.33
C GLY A 227 -16.87 1.91 -0.80
N ASN A 228 -17.31 2.10 0.45
CA ASN A 228 -17.43 3.43 1.06
C ASN A 228 -16.05 3.97 1.43
N VAL A 229 -15.78 5.24 1.12
CA VAL A 229 -14.50 5.88 1.43
C VAL A 229 -14.34 6.10 2.93
N LEU A 230 -13.33 5.45 3.52
CA LEU A 230 -12.95 5.55 4.93
C LEU A 230 -11.98 6.70 5.17
N ALA A 231 -10.99 6.87 4.30
CA ALA A 231 -9.95 7.87 4.42
C ALA A 231 -9.27 8.14 3.08
N VAL A 232 -8.58 9.26 2.97
CA VAL A 232 -7.71 9.59 1.82
C VAL A 232 -6.41 10.16 2.35
N THR A 233 -5.27 9.69 1.85
CA THR A 233 -3.93 10.14 2.27
C THR A 233 -3.01 10.40 1.07
N PRO A 234 -2.43 11.61 0.95
CA PRO A 234 -2.78 12.83 1.66
C PRO A 234 -4.24 13.20 1.42
N GLY A 235 -4.94 13.69 2.46
CA GLY A 235 -6.35 13.99 2.33
C GLY A 235 -6.65 15.20 1.44
N PRO A 236 -7.87 15.30 0.90
CA PRO A 236 -8.21 16.33 -0.07
C PRO A 236 -8.05 17.75 0.48
N ASN A 237 -7.93 18.73 -0.42
CA ASN A 237 -8.04 20.12 -0.04
C ASN A 237 -9.43 20.34 0.59
N PRO A 238 -9.52 21.01 1.76
CA PRO A 238 -10.81 21.32 2.35
C PRO A 238 -11.62 22.21 1.39
N GLU A 239 -12.93 21.97 1.29
CA GLU A 239 -13.82 22.85 0.52
C GLU A 239 -13.85 24.26 1.14
N PRO A 240 -13.95 25.33 0.33
CA PRO A 240 -13.92 26.72 0.80
C PRO A 240 -14.94 27.02 1.92
N ASP A 241 -16.06 26.29 1.94
CA ASP A 241 -17.19 26.48 2.85
C ASP A 241 -17.37 25.33 3.85
N ALA A 242 -16.38 24.45 4.02
CA ALA A 242 -16.39 23.32 4.97
C ALA A 242 -16.33 23.72 6.46
N ARG A 243 -16.86 24.89 6.82
CA ARG A 243 -17.03 25.31 8.21
C ARG A 243 -18.12 24.46 8.84
N THR A 244 -17.78 23.68 9.84
CA THR A 244 -18.76 23.11 10.78
C THR A 244 -19.43 24.29 11.49
N LYS A 245 -20.65 24.63 11.08
CA LYS A 245 -21.44 25.67 11.77
C LYS A 245 -21.91 25.07 13.09
N LEU A 246 -22.01 25.89 14.14
CA LEU A 246 -22.52 25.47 15.46
C LEU A 246 -23.88 24.74 15.38
N ASN A 247 -24.65 25.03 14.32
CA ASN A 247 -25.97 24.47 14.05
C ASN A 247 -25.95 23.17 13.22
N ASP A 248 -24.79 22.54 13.05
CA ASP A 248 -24.69 21.28 12.31
C ASP A 248 -25.47 20.18 13.06
N PRO A 249 -26.42 19.47 12.42
CA PRO A 249 -27.25 18.45 13.07
C PRO A 249 -26.43 17.32 13.72
N ARG A 250 -25.16 17.12 13.32
CA ARG A 250 -24.22 16.21 13.99
C ARG A 250 -23.85 16.62 15.42
N PHE A 251 -24.05 17.88 15.80
CA PHE A 251 -23.87 18.41 17.16
C PHE A 251 -25.19 18.58 17.93
N ILE A 252 -26.34 18.62 17.24
CA ILE A 252 -27.63 18.95 17.88
C ILE A 252 -28.36 17.69 18.40
N GLU A 253 -28.13 16.50 17.86
CA GLU A 253 -28.83 15.29 18.33
C GLU A 253 -27.96 14.34 19.15
N LYS A 254 -27.99 14.52 20.48
CA LYS A 254 -28.16 13.45 21.50
C LYS A 254 -28.22 14.04 22.92
N ALA A 255 -29.15 14.96 23.16
CA ALA A 255 -29.69 15.17 24.50
C ALA A 255 -31.14 14.70 24.50
N ALA A 256 -31.34 13.39 24.28
CA ALA A 256 -32.64 12.79 24.55
C ALA A 256 -32.84 12.86 26.07
N ALA A 257 -33.76 13.73 26.47
CA ALA A 257 -34.16 13.95 27.85
C ALA A 257 -34.62 12.62 28.47
N THR A 258 -33.81 12.05 29.34
CA THR A 258 -34.27 11.20 30.43
C THR A 258 -34.29 12.04 31.70
N ASN A 259 -35.32 11.78 32.51
CA ASN A 259 -35.66 12.34 33.83
C ASN A 259 -36.73 13.44 33.72
N GLY A 260 -37.94 13.26 34.24
CA GLY A 260 -38.31 12.53 35.45
C GLY A 260 -38.79 13.57 36.46
N ASP A 261 -40.06 13.49 36.81
CA ASP A 261 -40.75 14.40 37.72
C ASP A 261 -40.00 14.56 39.07
N ALA A 262 -39.72 15.80 39.47
CA ALA A 262 -39.60 16.17 40.89
C ALA A 262 -39.68 17.69 41.10
N ASN A 263 -40.79 18.08 41.74
CA ASN A 263 -41.06 19.22 42.62
C ASN A 263 -40.03 20.34 42.79
N GLY A 264 -40.55 21.57 42.77
CA GLY A 264 -39.77 22.80 42.86
C GLY A 264 -39.26 23.21 44.24
N HIS A 265 -38.42 24.24 44.20
CA HIS A 265 -38.29 25.22 45.26
C HIS A 265 -37.77 26.54 44.67
N SER A 266 -38.51 27.61 44.93
CA SER A 266 -38.11 29.00 44.72
C SER A 266 -36.99 29.38 45.70
N GLY A 267 -35.98 30.11 45.25
CA GLY A 267 -34.92 30.62 46.13
C GLY A 267 -33.89 31.51 45.43
N ASP A 268 -34.23 32.79 45.37
CA ASP A 268 -33.42 34.01 45.52
C ASP A 268 -32.05 34.24 44.83
N MET A 269 -31.89 35.49 44.40
CA MET A 269 -30.69 36.10 43.83
C MET A 269 -29.58 36.20 44.89
N ASN A 270 -28.33 35.99 44.48
CA ASN A 270 -27.27 36.91 44.90
C ASN A 270 -26.09 36.93 43.93
N GLN A 271 -25.65 38.16 43.71
CA GLN A 271 -24.60 38.66 42.84
C GLN A 271 -23.35 38.83 43.69
N VAL A 272 -22.19 38.26 43.32
CA VAL A 272 -20.89 38.71 43.83
C VAL A 272 -19.81 38.65 42.75
N ASP A 273 -19.04 39.73 42.73
CA ASP A 273 -17.91 40.15 41.92
C ASP A 273 -16.73 39.17 41.82
N GLY A 274 -16.04 39.27 40.66
CA GLY A 274 -14.66 39.78 40.59
C GLY A 274 -13.51 38.91 41.10
N GLY A 275 -12.61 38.53 40.19
CA GLY A 275 -11.27 38.05 40.55
C GLY A 275 -10.48 37.51 39.36
N ASP A 276 -9.73 38.40 38.69
CA ASP A 276 -8.66 38.07 37.75
C ASP A 276 -7.58 37.22 38.43
N VAL A 277 -7.11 36.17 37.75
CA VAL A 277 -5.97 35.36 38.22
C VAL A 277 -4.82 35.53 37.23
N GLU A 278 -3.77 36.23 37.69
CA GLU A 278 -2.46 36.37 37.06
C GLU A 278 -1.76 35.01 36.89
N MET A 279 -1.07 34.86 35.75
CA MET A 279 -0.15 33.77 35.45
C MET A 279 1.26 34.11 35.98
N PRO A 280 1.98 33.20 36.65
CA PRO A 280 3.39 33.43 36.95
C PRO A 280 4.30 33.03 35.79
N GLU A 281 5.29 33.90 35.54
CA GLU A 281 6.35 33.77 34.56
C GLU A 281 7.33 32.63 34.85
N SER A 282 7.97 32.22 33.76
CA SER A 282 9.05 31.25 33.63
C SER A 282 10.36 31.65 34.29
N THR A 283 11.04 30.66 34.87
CA THR A 283 12.51 30.52 34.82
C THR A 283 12.85 29.07 34.52
#